data_AF-A0A2N5TSS9-F1
#
_entry.id   AF-A0A2N5TSS9-F1
#
_cell.length_a   1.000
_cell.length_b   1.000
_cell.length_c   1.000
_cell.angle_alpha   90.00
_cell.angle_beta   90.00
_cell.angle_gamma   90.00
#
_symmetry.space_group_name_H-M   'P 1'
#
loop_
_entity.id
_entity.type
_entity.pdbx_description
1 polymer ?
#
loop_
_entity_poly.entity_id
_entity_poly.type
_entity_poly.pdbx_seq_one_letter_code
_entity_poly.pdbx_strand_id
1 'polypeptide(L)'
;MSEIIAVIEFTRLEDLTAKDREDINKVTQFLHEAKPFVNTVDSSSQSWGGNMWAIGWRKCMEAFELIGRYRNQAAISKALEAYHRIMGSSSAASDVLGKMFRKLSDVAFEENRILMETNKIPGFACLEYNQQLNKNDCAPNLTFTENGYFNKPHLDTEDLSEFALVLFIPISKESGELITDAEEYDLQDGKFVFPDYGFGIDLTKQKGIIKMVWRAQWLSNKS
;
A
#
# COMPACT_ATOMS: atom_id res chain seq x y z
N MET A 1 13.67 -26.73 10.18
CA MET A 1 12.33 -26.45 9.64
C MET A 1 12.50 -25.42 8.54
N SER A 2 11.79 -25.55 7.43
CA SER A 2 11.75 -24.53 6.37
C SER A 2 10.68 -23.50 6.69
N GLU A 3 11.02 -22.22 6.68
CA GLU A 3 10.08 -21.12 6.90
C GLU A 3 9.70 -20.48 5.56
N ILE A 4 8.43 -20.10 5.41
CA ILE A 4 7.96 -19.35 4.25
C ILE A 4 8.34 -17.89 4.44
N ILE A 5 9.25 -17.39 3.61
CA ILE A 5 9.77 -16.02 3.71
C ILE A 5 8.96 -15.01 2.87
N ALA A 6 8.35 -15.47 1.76
CA ALA A 6 7.50 -14.67 0.90
C ALA A 6 6.52 -15.56 0.11
N VAL A 7 5.35 -15.02 -0.21
CA VAL A 7 4.37 -15.57 -1.16
C VAL A 7 4.12 -14.51 -2.21
N ILE A 8 4.30 -14.87 -3.49
CA ILE A 8 4.18 -13.94 -4.62
C ILE A 8 3.18 -14.53 -5.62
N GLU A 9 2.16 -13.76 -5.98
CA GLU A 9 1.18 -14.09 -7.01
C GLU A 9 1.31 -13.12 -8.19
N PHE A 10 1.42 -13.67 -9.40
CA PHE A 10 1.46 -12.92 -10.65
C PHE A 10 0.15 -13.18 -11.42
N THR A 11 -0.49 -12.12 -11.91
CA THR A 11 -1.70 -12.22 -12.73
C THR A 11 -1.54 -11.36 -13.97
N ARG A 12 -1.59 -11.95 -15.18
CA ARG A 12 -1.52 -11.18 -16.43
C ARG A 12 -2.76 -10.30 -16.57
N LEU A 13 -2.63 -9.17 -17.26
CA LEU A 13 -3.78 -8.27 -17.52
C LEU A 13 -4.95 -9.01 -18.19
N GLU A 14 -4.67 -9.89 -19.15
CA GLU A 14 -5.67 -10.67 -19.89
C GLU A 14 -6.41 -11.71 -19.02
N ASP A 15 -5.83 -12.11 -17.89
CA ASP A 15 -6.44 -13.07 -16.96
C ASP A 15 -7.33 -12.38 -15.91
N LEU A 16 -7.32 -11.04 -15.82
CA LEU A 16 -8.14 -10.29 -14.88
C LEU A 16 -9.60 -10.30 -15.30
N THR A 17 -10.47 -10.76 -14.40
CA THR A 17 -11.91 -10.67 -14.59
C THR A 17 -12.38 -9.21 -14.54
N ALA A 18 -13.59 -8.94 -15.05
CA ALA A 18 -14.20 -7.62 -14.90
C ALA A 18 -14.29 -7.19 -13.43
N LYS A 19 -14.52 -8.14 -12.52
CA LYS A 19 -14.59 -7.87 -11.08
C LYS A 19 -13.22 -7.54 -10.48
N ASP A 20 -12.17 -8.23 -10.91
CA ASP A 20 -10.80 -7.93 -10.46
C ASP A 20 -10.43 -6.50 -10.87
N ARG A 21 -10.73 -6.12 -12.12
CA ARG A 21 -10.47 -4.77 -12.64
C ARG A 21 -11.24 -3.70 -11.86
N GLU A 22 -12.53 -3.93 -11.62
CA GLU A 22 -13.37 -3.04 -10.81
C GLU A 22 -12.81 -2.86 -9.39
N ASP A 23 -12.41 -3.94 -8.73
CA ASP A 23 -11.86 -3.89 -7.38
C ASP A 23 -10.49 -3.20 -7.33
N ILE A 24 -9.60 -3.51 -8.28
CA ILE A 24 -8.30 -2.83 -8.40
C ILE A 24 -8.49 -1.33 -8.63
N ASN A 25 -9.46 -0.93 -9.45
CA ASN A 25 -9.77 0.48 -9.70
C ASN A 25 -10.27 1.20 -8.44
N LYS A 26 -11.07 0.54 -7.57
CA LYS A 26 -11.45 1.13 -6.27
C LYS A 26 -10.24 1.52 -5.43
N VAL A 27 -9.18 0.72 -5.45
CA VAL A 27 -7.95 1.01 -4.71
C VAL A 27 -7.14 2.10 -5.39
N THR A 28 -6.84 1.92 -6.67
CA THR A 28 -5.91 2.79 -7.41
C THR A 28 -6.48 4.19 -7.63
N GLN A 29 -7.76 4.33 -7.96
CA GLN A 29 -8.42 5.63 -8.08
C GLN A 29 -8.51 6.34 -6.73
N PHE A 30 -8.85 5.62 -5.65
CA PHE A 30 -8.86 6.22 -4.31
C PHE A 30 -7.49 6.82 -3.95
N LEU A 31 -6.40 6.06 -4.14
CA LEU A 31 -5.05 6.54 -3.87
C LEU A 31 -4.67 7.71 -4.79
N HIS A 32 -5.03 7.63 -6.08
CA HIS A 32 -4.77 8.69 -7.04
C HIS A 32 -5.46 10.00 -6.66
N GLU A 33 -6.75 9.95 -6.35
CA GLU A 33 -7.56 11.11 -5.94
C GLU A 33 -7.16 11.65 -4.57
N ALA A 34 -6.65 10.80 -3.67
CA ALA A 34 -6.23 11.22 -2.34
C ALA A 34 -4.91 12.01 -2.34
N LYS A 35 -4.07 11.91 -3.38
CA LYS A 35 -2.73 12.55 -3.46
C LYS A 35 -2.70 14.03 -3.03
N PRO A 36 -3.62 14.91 -3.47
CA PRO A 36 -3.60 16.32 -3.07
C PRO A 36 -3.81 16.56 -1.57
N PHE A 37 -4.40 15.59 -0.86
CA PHE A 37 -4.78 15.69 0.55
C PHE A 37 -3.78 15.03 1.50
N VAL A 38 -2.69 14.49 0.98
CA VAL A 38 -1.58 13.93 1.76
C VAL A 38 -0.27 14.59 1.31
N ASN A 39 0.71 14.67 2.22
CA ASN A 39 2.02 15.19 1.88
C ASN A 39 2.87 14.07 1.26
N THR A 40 3.75 14.42 0.33
CA THR A 40 4.84 13.54 -0.07
C THR A 40 5.73 13.28 1.14
N VAL A 41 6.19 12.04 1.29
CA VAL A 41 7.14 11.66 2.33
C VAL A 41 8.51 12.17 1.91
N ASP A 42 8.89 13.34 2.43
CA ASP A 42 10.19 13.95 2.17
C ASP A 42 11.17 13.53 3.27
N SER A 43 11.85 12.41 3.06
CA SER A 43 13.05 12.10 3.82
C SER A 43 14.13 11.52 2.93
N SER A 44 15.23 12.26 2.84
CA SER A 44 16.44 11.87 2.11
C SER A 44 17.08 10.56 2.64
N SER A 45 16.69 10.13 3.84
CA SER A 45 17.14 8.87 4.44
C SER A 45 16.31 7.64 4.02
N GLN A 46 15.08 7.83 3.53
CA GLN A 46 14.15 6.75 3.17
C GLN A 46 13.83 6.72 1.67
N SER A 47 14.05 7.81 0.93
CA SER A 47 13.85 7.88 -0.52
C SER A 47 15.09 8.41 -1.21
N TRP A 48 15.53 7.73 -2.27
CA TRP A 48 16.64 8.20 -3.13
C TRP A 48 16.15 8.82 -4.45
N GLY A 49 14.85 8.72 -4.75
CA GLY A 49 14.21 9.35 -5.90
C GLY A 49 12.73 8.98 -6.00
N GLY A 50 12.03 9.60 -6.95
CA GLY A 50 10.59 9.43 -7.16
C GLY A 50 9.72 9.99 -6.02
N ASN A 51 8.44 9.64 -6.04
CA ASN A 51 7.46 10.13 -5.07
C ASN A 51 6.93 8.98 -4.21
N MET A 52 6.78 9.23 -2.91
CA MET A 52 6.08 8.37 -1.98
C MET A 52 5.06 9.21 -1.21
N TRP A 53 3.85 8.69 -1.07
CA TRP A 53 2.82 9.23 -0.19
C TRP A 53 2.45 8.18 0.85
N ALA A 54 1.86 8.65 1.94
CA ALA A 54 1.29 7.78 2.96
C ALA A 54 -0.12 8.26 3.30
N ILE A 55 -1.03 7.34 3.58
CA ILE A 55 -2.41 7.61 3.99
C ILE A 55 -2.79 6.72 5.17
N GLY A 56 -3.71 7.20 6.02
CA GLY A 56 -4.13 6.51 7.23
C GLY A 56 -3.44 7.07 8.48
N TRP A 57 -3.20 6.20 9.45
CA TRP A 57 -2.76 6.55 10.79
C TRP A 57 -1.24 6.39 10.96
N ARG A 58 -0.63 7.32 11.70
CA ARG A 58 0.79 7.35 12.01
C ARG A 58 1.01 7.65 13.48
N LYS A 59 2.17 7.25 14.01
CA LYS A 59 2.63 7.77 15.31
C LYS A 59 2.66 9.30 15.27
N CYS A 60 2.08 9.97 16.28
CA CYS A 60 2.16 11.43 16.29
C CYS A 60 3.58 11.89 16.61
N MET A 61 3.96 13.03 16.03
CA MET A 61 5.23 13.70 16.29
C MET A 61 5.06 14.93 17.21
N GLU A 62 3.84 15.20 17.68
CA GLU A 62 3.54 16.27 18.63
C GLU A 62 3.56 15.77 20.08
N ALA A 63 4.07 16.60 20.99
CA ALA A 63 4.12 16.27 22.40
C ALA A 63 2.68 16.05 22.94
N PHE A 64 2.48 14.95 23.66
CA PHE A 64 1.19 14.54 24.24
C PHE A 64 0.13 14.03 23.25
N GLU A 65 0.44 13.93 21.96
CA GLU A 65 -0.38 13.20 20.99
C GLU A 65 0.23 11.82 20.72
N LEU A 66 -0.56 10.75 20.81
CA LEU A 66 -0.06 9.38 20.60
C LEU A 66 -0.12 8.97 19.13
N ILE A 67 -1.14 9.44 18.41
CA ILE A 67 -1.42 9.05 17.03
C ILE A 67 -1.90 10.27 16.25
N GLY A 68 -1.49 10.35 14.99
CA GLY A 68 -1.96 11.34 14.03
C GLY A 68 -2.40 10.65 12.74
N ARG A 69 -2.82 11.44 11.76
CA ARG A 69 -3.13 10.97 10.41
C ARG A 69 -2.21 11.62 9.40
N TYR A 70 -1.85 10.89 8.35
CA TYR A 70 -1.24 11.50 7.18
C TYR A 70 -2.28 12.40 6.51
N ARG A 71 -2.02 13.72 6.51
CA ARG A 71 -2.90 14.71 5.93
C ARG A 71 -2.15 15.99 5.55
N ASN A 72 -2.61 16.65 4.50
CA ASN A 72 -2.27 18.02 4.16
C ASN A 72 -3.43 18.93 4.58
N GLN A 73 -3.33 19.50 5.79
CA GLN A 73 -4.40 20.30 6.36
C GLN A 73 -4.73 21.53 5.50
N ALA A 74 -3.74 22.16 4.88
CA ALA A 74 -3.95 23.33 4.04
C ALA A 74 -4.74 22.99 2.76
N ALA A 75 -4.47 21.83 2.14
CA ALA A 75 -5.21 21.35 0.98
C ALA A 75 -6.65 20.96 1.37
N ILE A 76 -6.82 20.25 2.49
CA ILE A 76 -8.14 19.86 3.00
C ILE A 76 -9.01 21.10 3.26
N SER A 77 -8.47 22.12 3.94
CA SER A 77 -9.21 23.34 4.24
C SER A 77 -9.66 24.11 2.99
N LYS A 78 -8.95 23.94 1.85
CA LYS A 78 -9.33 24.57 0.57
C LYS A 78 -10.37 23.76 -0.22
N ALA A 79 -10.50 22.47 0.03
CA ALA A 79 -11.34 21.57 -0.76
C ALA A 79 -12.01 20.48 0.10
N LEU A 80 -12.69 20.91 1.17
CA LEU A 80 -13.26 20.02 2.19
C LEU A 80 -14.28 19.01 1.63
N GLU A 81 -15.18 19.45 0.75
CA GLU A 81 -16.18 18.57 0.13
C GLU A 81 -15.54 17.49 -0.74
N ALA A 82 -14.51 17.84 -1.51
CA ALA A 82 -13.76 16.88 -2.31
C ALA A 82 -13.04 15.87 -1.40
N TYR A 83 -12.40 16.34 -0.33
CA TYR A 83 -11.77 15.47 0.66
C TYR A 83 -12.77 14.48 1.28
N HIS A 84 -13.93 14.95 1.76
CA HIS A 84 -14.94 14.08 2.35
C HIS A 84 -15.48 13.04 1.35
N ARG A 85 -15.73 13.45 0.10
CA ARG A 85 -16.16 12.54 -0.97
C ARG A 85 -15.12 11.43 -1.20
N ILE A 86 -13.85 11.82 -1.34
CA ILE A 86 -12.75 10.87 -1.60
C ILE A 86 -12.56 9.93 -0.41
N MET A 87 -12.50 10.47 0.81
CA MET A 87 -12.36 9.65 2.02
C MET A 87 -13.57 8.77 2.28
N GLY A 88 -14.76 9.14 1.80
CA GLY A 88 -15.95 8.28 1.79
C GLY A 88 -15.76 6.97 1.01
N SER A 89 -14.87 6.96 0.00
CA SER A 89 -14.55 5.76 -0.78
C SER A 89 -13.43 4.89 -0.16
N SER A 90 -12.73 5.39 0.87
CA SER A 90 -11.59 4.69 1.49
C SER A 90 -11.95 3.32 2.06
N SER A 91 -13.18 3.14 2.56
CA SER A 91 -13.65 1.86 3.09
C SER A 91 -13.75 0.78 2.01
N ALA A 92 -14.13 1.14 0.79
CA ALA A 92 -14.17 0.23 -0.34
C ALA A 92 -12.75 -0.19 -0.76
N ALA A 93 -11.80 0.74 -0.77
CA ALA A 93 -10.39 0.43 -1.01
C ALA A 93 -9.83 -0.51 0.08
N SER A 94 -10.14 -0.24 1.36
CA SER A 94 -9.72 -1.11 2.48
C SER A 94 -10.28 -2.51 2.36
N ASP A 95 -11.58 -2.63 2.04
CA ASP A 95 -12.25 -3.92 1.88
C ASP A 95 -11.64 -4.76 0.74
N VAL A 96 -11.24 -4.12 -0.38
CA VAL A 96 -10.54 -4.79 -1.47
C VAL A 96 -9.15 -5.24 -1.04
N LEU A 97 -8.34 -4.35 -0.47
CA LEU A 97 -6.98 -4.65 -0.03
C LEU A 97 -6.95 -5.79 0.99
N GLY A 98 -7.84 -5.74 1.99
CA GLY A 98 -7.96 -6.79 2.99
C GLY A 98 -8.36 -8.14 2.41
N LYS A 99 -9.29 -8.17 1.43
CA LYS A 99 -9.63 -9.41 0.71
C LYS A 99 -8.45 -9.95 -0.09
N MET A 100 -7.69 -9.09 -0.77
CA MET A 100 -6.51 -9.49 -1.53
C MET A 100 -5.44 -10.07 -0.60
N PHE A 101 -5.18 -9.42 0.53
CA PHE A 101 -4.24 -9.90 1.53
C PHE A 101 -4.69 -11.25 2.09
N ARG A 102 -5.92 -11.33 2.61
CA ARG A 102 -6.47 -12.57 3.20
C ARG A 102 -6.47 -13.74 2.21
N LYS A 103 -6.74 -13.48 0.92
CA LYS A 103 -6.68 -14.51 -0.13
C LYS A 103 -5.25 -15.00 -0.36
N LEU A 104 -4.26 -14.11 -0.31
CA LEU A 104 -2.85 -14.44 -0.55
C LEU A 104 -2.20 -15.12 0.66
N SER A 105 -2.52 -14.67 1.86
CA SER A 105 -2.07 -15.26 3.12
C SER A 105 -3.06 -14.90 4.22
N ASP A 106 -3.91 -15.86 4.59
CA ASP A 106 -4.91 -15.69 5.65
C ASP A 106 -4.27 -15.61 7.03
N VAL A 107 -3.21 -16.37 7.28
CA VAL A 107 -2.42 -16.35 8.52
C VAL A 107 -1.80 -14.96 8.74
N ALA A 108 -1.04 -14.44 7.77
CA ALA A 108 -0.37 -13.14 7.91
C ALA A 108 -1.39 -11.99 8.03
N PHE A 109 -2.51 -12.08 7.31
CA PHE A 109 -3.60 -11.13 7.45
C PHE A 109 -4.14 -11.12 8.89
N GLU A 110 -4.42 -12.29 9.46
CA GLU A 110 -5.04 -12.39 10.78
C GLU A 110 -4.07 -11.97 11.89
N GLU A 111 -2.79 -12.29 11.76
CA GLU A 111 -1.74 -11.82 12.68
C GLU A 111 -1.65 -10.29 12.72
N ASN A 112 -1.60 -9.62 11.56
CA ASN A 112 -1.60 -8.16 11.49
C ASN A 112 -2.89 -7.57 12.09
N ARG A 113 -4.04 -8.19 11.82
CA ARG A 113 -5.33 -7.76 12.37
C ARG A 113 -5.39 -7.91 13.89
N ILE A 114 -4.91 -9.03 14.45
CA ILE A 114 -4.82 -9.26 15.90
C ILE A 114 -3.91 -8.23 16.57
N LEU A 115 -2.78 -7.88 15.95
CA LEU A 115 -1.90 -6.82 16.45
C LEU A 115 -2.63 -5.48 16.53
N MET A 116 -3.39 -5.13 15.49
CA MET A 116 -4.19 -3.90 15.49
C MET A 116 -5.28 -3.92 16.57
N GLU A 117 -6.01 -5.02 16.73
CA GLU A 117 -7.05 -5.15 17.78
C GLU A 117 -6.45 -5.05 19.18
N THR A 118 -5.35 -5.75 19.43
CA THR A 118 -4.66 -5.77 20.73
C THR A 118 -4.18 -4.39 21.14
N ASN A 119 -3.66 -3.63 20.17
CA ASN A 119 -3.11 -2.29 20.40
C ASN A 119 -4.13 -1.17 20.16
N LYS A 120 -5.39 -1.51 19.86
CA LYS A 120 -6.48 -0.56 19.56
C LYS A 120 -6.12 0.42 18.44
N ILE A 121 -5.43 -0.08 17.42
CA ILE A 121 -5.00 0.72 16.28
C ILE A 121 -6.10 0.66 15.21
N PRO A 122 -6.62 1.82 14.75
CA PRO A 122 -7.63 1.88 13.70
C PRO A 122 -7.05 1.47 12.33
N GLY A 123 -7.93 1.00 11.43
CA GLY A 123 -7.58 0.77 10.04
C GLY A 123 -7.34 2.07 9.28
N PHE A 124 -6.57 2.02 8.20
CA PHE A 124 -6.22 3.23 7.44
C PHE A 124 -7.44 4.01 6.92
N ALA A 125 -8.54 3.30 6.63
CA ALA A 125 -9.80 3.87 6.16
C ALA A 125 -10.73 4.34 7.30
N CYS A 126 -10.44 4.01 8.55
CA CYS A 126 -11.19 4.55 9.69
C CYS A 126 -10.96 6.06 9.78
N LEU A 127 -12.05 6.84 9.78
CA LEU A 127 -11.94 8.30 9.82
C LEU A 127 -11.81 8.83 11.25
N GLU A 128 -12.26 8.04 12.22
CA GLU A 128 -12.20 8.31 13.66
C GLU A 128 -11.31 7.27 14.37
N TYR A 129 -10.61 7.69 15.42
CA TYR A 129 -9.61 6.86 16.09
C TYR A 129 -10.22 5.63 16.80
N ASN A 130 -11.37 5.80 17.42
CA ASN A 130 -12.04 4.76 18.20
C ASN A 130 -13.01 3.91 17.35
N GLN A 131 -12.95 4.05 16.03
CA GLN A 131 -13.78 3.24 15.14
C GLN A 131 -13.32 1.78 15.21
N GLN A 132 -14.28 0.87 15.36
CA GLN A 132 -13.99 -0.56 15.36
C GLN A 132 -13.50 -1.00 13.98
N LEU A 133 -12.52 -1.92 13.97
CA LEU A 133 -12.04 -2.53 12.74
C LEU A 133 -13.16 -3.30 12.04
N ASN A 134 -13.28 -3.08 10.73
CA ASN A 134 -14.07 -3.94 9.88
C ASN A 134 -13.38 -5.28 9.68
N LYS A 135 -14.13 -6.25 9.16
CA LYS A 135 -13.63 -7.61 8.92
C LYS A 135 -12.37 -7.67 8.04
N ASN A 136 -12.15 -6.68 7.18
CA ASN A 136 -11.06 -6.67 6.20
C ASN A 136 -10.01 -5.59 6.48
N ASP A 137 -10.10 -4.88 7.62
CA ASP A 137 -9.06 -3.94 8.01
C ASP A 137 -7.86 -4.71 8.59
N CYS A 138 -6.67 -4.51 8.02
CA CYS A 138 -5.45 -5.24 8.36
C CYS A 138 -4.17 -4.39 8.33
N ALA A 139 -4.30 -3.09 8.05
CA ALA A 139 -3.18 -2.16 8.12
C ALA A 139 -3.67 -0.79 8.63
N PRO A 140 -2.88 -0.12 9.48
CA PRO A 140 -3.22 1.20 10.00
C PRO A 140 -2.92 2.33 9.01
N ASN A 141 -2.03 2.09 8.05
CA ASN A 141 -1.69 3.00 6.98
C ASN A 141 -1.30 2.24 5.72
N LEU A 142 -1.18 2.98 4.63
CA LEU A 142 -0.64 2.52 3.35
C LEU A 142 0.37 3.53 2.85
N THR A 143 1.45 3.04 2.26
CA THR A 143 2.34 3.83 1.43
C THR A 143 2.12 3.48 -0.03
N PHE A 144 2.27 4.46 -0.91
CA PHE A 144 2.16 4.26 -2.35
C PHE A 144 3.11 5.18 -3.08
N THR A 145 3.64 4.69 -4.21
CA THR A 145 4.79 5.30 -4.88
C THR A 145 4.55 5.44 -6.37
N GLU A 146 5.09 6.51 -6.95
CA GLU A 146 5.04 6.78 -8.40
C GLU A 146 6.35 7.45 -8.86
N ASN A 147 6.50 7.55 -10.19
CA ASN A 147 7.59 8.29 -10.84
C ASN A 147 9.00 7.79 -10.50
N GLY A 148 9.19 6.47 -10.54
CA GLY A 148 10.51 5.84 -10.39
C GLY A 148 11.04 5.94 -8.96
N TYR A 149 10.18 5.68 -7.97
CA TYR A 149 10.61 5.59 -6.59
C TYR A 149 11.62 4.47 -6.39
N PHE A 150 12.70 4.75 -5.67
CA PHE A 150 13.67 3.75 -5.24
C PHE A 150 14.28 4.13 -3.90
N ASN A 151 14.73 3.13 -3.16
CA ASN A 151 15.28 3.31 -1.82
C ASN A 151 16.52 2.45 -1.56
N LYS A 152 17.07 2.58 -0.35
CA LYS A 152 18.15 1.70 0.12
C LYS A 152 17.55 0.38 0.59
N PRO A 153 18.31 -0.73 0.50
CA PRO A 153 17.92 -1.96 1.19
C PRO A 153 17.67 -1.70 2.68
N HIS A 154 16.56 -2.20 3.21
CA HIS A 154 16.18 -2.03 4.61
C HIS A 154 15.36 -3.21 5.11
N LEU A 155 15.33 -3.35 6.44
CA LEU A 155 14.46 -4.23 7.19
C LEU A 155 13.52 -3.37 8.03
N ASP A 156 12.30 -3.83 8.23
CA ASP A 156 11.30 -3.14 9.05
C ASP A 156 11.33 -3.67 10.50
N THR A 157 12.51 -3.69 11.13
CA THR A 157 12.71 -4.29 12.46
C THR A 157 11.99 -3.55 13.60
N GLU A 158 11.57 -2.31 13.34
CA GLU A 158 10.84 -1.48 14.31
C GLU A 158 9.32 -1.68 14.25
N ASP A 159 8.81 -2.32 13.19
CA ASP A 159 7.41 -2.63 13.07
C ASP A 159 7.04 -3.78 14.00
N LEU A 160 5.82 -3.78 14.54
CA LEU A 160 5.32 -4.92 15.32
C LEU A 160 4.84 -6.06 14.41
N SER A 161 4.35 -5.72 13.21
CA SER A 161 3.92 -6.70 12.21
C SER A 161 5.12 -7.34 11.54
N GLU A 162 5.14 -8.67 11.52
CA GLU A 162 6.17 -9.42 10.82
C GLU A 162 5.99 -9.36 9.30
N PHE A 163 4.73 -9.33 8.84
CA PHE A 163 4.37 -9.43 7.43
C PHE A 163 3.91 -8.09 6.85
N ALA A 164 4.40 -7.79 5.64
CA ALA A 164 3.94 -6.69 4.81
C ALA A 164 3.27 -7.20 3.53
N LEU A 165 2.29 -6.44 3.04
CA LEU A 165 1.67 -6.62 1.72
C LEU A 165 2.18 -5.53 0.78
N VAL A 166 2.55 -5.90 -0.45
CA VAL A 166 2.80 -4.97 -1.54
C VAL A 166 2.02 -5.39 -2.78
N LEU A 167 1.57 -4.40 -3.52
CA LEU A 167 0.92 -4.53 -4.81
C LEU A 167 1.71 -3.74 -5.85
N PHE A 168 2.02 -4.37 -6.97
CA PHE A 168 2.51 -3.68 -8.17
C PHE A 168 1.40 -3.70 -9.21
N ILE A 169 0.89 -2.52 -9.53
CA ILE A 169 -0.28 -2.32 -10.39
C ILE A 169 0.09 -1.30 -11.47
N PRO A 170 0.01 -1.66 -12.77
CA PRO A 170 0.22 -0.70 -13.84
C PRO A 170 -1.01 0.18 -13.99
N ILE A 171 -0.83 1.49 -13.85
CA ILE A 171 -1.91 2.47 -13.91
C ILE A 171 -1.63 3.57 -14.92
N SER A 172 -2.68 4.16 -15.46
CA SER A 172 -2.62 5.44 -16.14
C SER A 172 -2.21 6.53 -15.15
N LYS A 173 -1.18 7.31 -15.49
CA LYS A 173 -0.78 8.47 -14.68
C LYS A 173 -1.82 9.59 -14.69
N GLU A 174 -2.68 9.64 -15.71
CA GLU A 174 -3.69 10.67 -15.88
C GLU A 174 -4.94 10.37 -15.04
N SER A 175 -5.47 9.14 -15.13
CA SER A 175 -6.72 8.76 -14.46
C SER A 175 -6.52 8.01 -13.15
N GLY A 176 -5.34 7.41 -12.93
CA GLY A 176 -5.10 6.49 -11.83
C GLY A 176 -5.75 5.13 -11.98
N GLU A 177 -6.39 4.85 -13.11
CA GLU A 177 -7.02 3.55 -13.39
C GLU A 177 -6.00 2.51 -13.84
N LEU A 178 -6.29 1.24 -13.55
CA LEU A 178 -5.59 0.10 -14.13
C LEU A 178 -5.61 0.18 -15.66
N ILE A 179 -4.43 0.04 -16.28
CA ILE A 179 -4.34 0.00 -17.74
C ILE A 179 -5.12 -1.20 -18.31
N THR A 180 -5.72 -1.00 -19.48
CA THR A 180 -6.52 -2.05 -20.12
C THR A 180 -5.72 -2.90 -21.08
N ASP A 181 -4.79 -2.28 -21.80
CA ASP A 181 -3.95 -2.93 -22.80
C ASP A 181 -2.49 -3.07 -22.33
N ALA A 182 -1.88 -4.21 -22.64
CA ALA A 182 -0.47 -4.48 -22.46
C ALA A 182 0.44 -3.61 -23.35
N GLU A 183 -0.11 -2.95 -24.38
CA GLU A 183 0.56 -1.93 -25.20
C GLU A 183 0.71 -0.59 -24.46
N GLU A 184 -0.18 -0.27 -23.52
CA GLU A 184 -0.07 0.92 -22.66
C GLU A 184 1.03 0.76 -21.58
N TYR A 185 1.56 -0.45 -21.42
CA TYR A 185 2.60 -0.76 -20.44
C TYR A 185 3.97 -0.24 -20.90
N ASP A 186 4.34 0.96 -20.43
CA ASP A 186 5.60 1.65 -20.74
C ASP A 186 6.51 1.80 -19.51
N LEU A 187 6.77 0.70 -18.80
CA LEU A 187 7.73 0.70 -17.69
C LEU A 187 9.14 0.40 -18.20
N GLN A 188 10.03 1.39 -18.14
CA GLN A 188 11.41 1.30 -18.63
C GLN A 188 12.39 0.71 -17.60
N ASP A 189 12.12 0.89 -16.30
CA ASP A 189 12.88 0.29 -15.21
C ASP A 189 11.95 0.11 -14.00
N GLY A 190 12.29 -0.85 -13.14
CA GLY A 190 11.51 -1.19 -11.97
C GLY A 190 11.87 -2.58 -11.50
N LYS A 191 12.49 -2.66 -10.33
CA LYS A 191 12.88 -3.94 -9.72
C LYS A 191 12.56 -3.90 -8.24
N PHE A 192 12.01 -4.99 -7.73
CA PHE A 192 11.90 -5.19 -6.30
C PHE A 192 12.77 -6.38 -5.90
N VAL A 193 13.82 -6.14 -5.12
CA VAL A 193 14.87 -7.14 -4.89
C VAL A 193 15.01 -7.49 -3.43
N PHE A 194 15.38 -8.75 -3.18
CA PHE A 194 15.78 -9.30 -1.88
C PHE A 194 17.26 -9.68 -1.95
N PRO A 195 18.19 -8.74 -1.69
CA PRO A 195 19.60 -8.91 -1.99
C PRO A 195 20.24 -10.11 -1.28
N ASP A 196 19.86 -10.34 -0.02
CA ASP A 196 20.44 -11.41 0.82
C ASP A 196 20.10 -12.81 0.30
N TYR A 197 19.03 -12.93 -0.49
CA TYR A 197 18.56 -14.20 -1.06
C TYR A 197 18.81 -14.28 -2.58
N GLY A 198 19.37 -13.23 -3.19
CA GLY A 198 19.74 -13.22 -4.61
C GLY A 198 18.58 -13.33 -5.60
N PHE A 199 17.36 -12.95 -5.20
CA PHE A 199 16.18 -12.94 -6.09
C PHE A 199 15.47 -11.59 -6.09
N GLY A 200 14.61 -11.40 -7.08
CA GLY A 200 13.79 -10.20 -7.20
C GLY A 200 12.77 -10.31 -8.31
N ILE A 201 11.96 -9.27 -8.41
CA ILE A 201 10.87 -9.12 -9.37
C ILE A 201 11.30 -8.04 -10.37
N ASP A 202 11.43 -8.41 -11.64
CA ASP A 202 11.63 -7.46 -12.74
C ASP A 202 10.25 -7.00 -13.23
N LEU A 203 9.85 -5.80 -12.82
CA LEU A 203 8.53 -5.25 -13.15
C LEU A 203 8.41 -5.04 -14.66
N THR A 204 9.50 -4.68 -15.37
CA THR A 204 9.49 -4.43 -16.83
C THR A 204 9.06 -5.63 -17.67
N LYS A 205 9.11 -6.84 -17.09
CA LYS A 205 8.72 -8.10 -17.74
C LYS A 205 7.32 -8.55 -17.38
N GLN A 206 6.69 -7.94 -16.38
CA GLN A 206 5.41 -8.39 -15.83
C GLN A 206 4.29 -7.44 -16.25
N LYS A 207 3.65 -7.76 -17.38
CA LYS A 207 2.48 -7.03 -17.90
C LYS A 207 1.20 -7.45 -17.19
N GLY A 208 1.10 -7.10 -15.91
CA GLY A 208 0.07 -7.62 -15.02
C GLY A 208 0.11 -7.04 -13.62
N ILE A 209 -0.64 -7.67 -12.73
CA ILE A 209 -0.65 -7.38 -11.29
C ILE A 209 0.29 -8.33 -10.59
N ILE A 210 1.04 -7.81 -9.64
CA ILE A 210 1.85 -8.62 -8.74
C ILE A 210 1.41 -8.31 -7.32
N LYS A 211 1.11 -9.36 -6.56
CA LYS A 211 0.83 -9.27 -5.13
C LYS A 211 1.88 -10.06 -4.39
N MET A 212 2.40 -9.49 -3.32
CA MET A 212 3.39 -10.17 -2.49
C MET A 212 3.13 -9.91 -1.02
N VAL A 213 3.20 -10.99 -0.24
CA VAL A 213 3.31 -10.93 1.21
C VAL A 213 4.68 -11.45 1.58
N TRP A 214 5.43 -10.73 2.40
CA TRP A 214 6.77 -11.15 2.83
C TRP A 214 7.04 -10.79 4.28
N ARG A 215 7.99 -11.50 4.91
CA ARG A 215 8.47 -11.24 6.27
C ARG A 215 9.39 -10.02 6.27
N ALA A 216 8.83 -8.81 6.39
CA ALA A 216 9.55 -7.55 6.25
C ALA A 216 10.60 -7.29 7.35
N GLN A 217 10.42 -7.91 8.52
CA GLN A 217 11.42 -7.88 9.60
C GLN A 217 12.65 -8.76 9.31
N TRP A 218 12.56 -9.71 8.37
CA TRP A 218 13.58 -10.75 8.14
C TRP A 218 14.23 -10.65 6.77
N LEU A 219 13.54 -10.04 5.81
CA LEU A 219 13.98 -9.94 4.42
C LEU A 219 14.28 -8.49 4.08
N SER A 220 15.56 -8.19 3.91
CA SER A 220 15.98 -6.89 3.42
C SER A 220 15.47 -6.70 2.00
N ASN A 221 14.70 -5.64 1.76
CA ASN A 221 14.16 -5.34 0.44
C ASN A 221 14.61 -3.97 -0.06
N LYS A 222 14.70 -3.86 -1.37
CA LYS A 222 14.91 -2.59 -2.07
C LYS A 222 13.94 -2.50 -3.25
N SER A 223 13.31 -1.33 -3.35
CA SER A 223 12.56 -0.87 -4.51
C SER A 223 13.43 0.01 -5.41
#